data_AF-A0A0F9AL68-F1
#
_entry.id   AF-A0A0F9AL68-F1
#
_cell.length_a   1.000
_cell.length_b   1.000
_cell.length_c   1.000
_cell.angle_alpha   90.00
_cell.angle_beta   90.00
_cell.angle_gamma   90.00
#
_symmetry.space_group_name_H-M   'P 1'
#
loop_
_entity.id
_entity.type
_entity.pdbx_description
1 polymer ?
#
loop_
_entity_poly.entity_id
_entity_poly.type
_entity_poly.pdbx_seq_one_letter_code
_entity_poly.pdbx_strand_id
1 'polypeptide(L)'
;MSADALPYTLLIIFAEFAIGGLWVLWLADMRGTTAASFIKFGAALVFVSAGLAFWIARSIVSGLALVGKAAEGISVGDLDQNVDVKSKDEIGDMARSFQRMIAYMKEMAGVAEHIAEGDLTVTVEAKSEKDTLGNAFTSMVGYLKNVAGAAEQIADGDLTVDVHAKSRQDVLGNAFAKTIA
;
A
#
# COMPACT_ATOMS: atom_id res chain seq x y z
N MET A 1 -5.06 -17.91 22.81
CA MET A 1 -4.43 -16.80 23.56
C MET A 1 -3.79 -15.89 22.53
N SER A 2 -4.39 -14.73 22.29
CA SER A 2 -4.00 -13.81 21.21
C SER A 2 -2.64 -13.17 21.48
N ALA A 3 -1.78 -13.16 20.46
CA ALA A 3 -0.44 -12.58 20.51
C ALA A 3 -0.44 -11.03 20.63
N ASP A 4 -1.61 -10.41 20.54
CA ASP A 4 -1.80 -8.95 20.60
C ASP A 4 -1.66 -8.34 22.01
N ALA A 5 -1.66 -9.18 23.06
CA ALA A 5 -1.52 -8.71 24.44
C ALA A 5 -0.06 -8.60 24.92
N LEU A 6 0.88 -9.25 24.22
CA LEU A 6 2.30 -9.32 24.61
C LEU A 6 3.03 -7.96 24.67
N PRO A 7 2.80 -6.98 23.78
CA PRO A 7 3.53 -5.71 23.87
C PRO A 7 3.08 -4.87 25.08
N TYR A 8 1.80 -4.95 25.45
CA TYR A 8 1.25 -4.19 26.58
C TYR A 8 1.64 -4.80 27.93
N THR A 9 1.67 -6.13 28.06
CA THR A 9 2.08 -6.78 29.31
C THR A 9 3.55 -6.50 29.62
N LEU A 10 4.42 -6.50 28.61
CA LEU A 10 5.83 -6.15 28.79
C LEU A 10 5.99 -4.70 29.27
N LEU A 11 5.26 -3.77 28.65
CA LEU A 11 5.24 -2.35 29.04
C LEU A 11 4.74 -2.15 30.46
N ILE A 12 3.69 -2.87 30.87
CA ILE A 12 3.13 -2.81 32.23
C ILE A 12 4.14 -3.36 33.25
N ILE A 13 4.82 -4.47 32.96
CA ILE A 13 5.85 -5.03 33.84
C ILE A 13 7.03 -4.04 34.02
N PHE A 14 7.49 -3.41 32.94
CA PHE A 14 8.54 -2.38 33.02
C PHE A 14 8.09 -1.16 33.83
N ALA A 15 6.84 -0.73 33.66
CA ALA A 15 6.27 0.37 34.45
C ALA A 15 6.17 0.00 35.93
N GLU A 16 5.69 -1.20 36.28
CA GLU A 16 5.60 -1.66 37.67
C GLU A 16 6.97 -1.80 38.33
N PHE A 17 7.98 -2.33 37.63
CA PHE A 17 9.35 -2.40 38.16
C PHE A 17 9.96 -1.00 38.38
N ALA A 18 9.71 -0.07 37.47
CA ALA A 18 10.18 1.31 37.59
C ALA A 18 9.52 2.03 38.79
N ILE A 19 8.21 1.89 38.93
CA ILE A 19 7.44 2.46 40.05
C ILE A 19 7.86 1.79 41.36
N GLY A 20 7.89 0.46 41.42
CA GLY A 20 8.31 -0.30 42.60
C GLY A 20 9.73 0.02 43.05
N GLY A 21 10.67 0.18 42.10
CA GLY A 21 12.02 0.65 42.39
C GLY A 21 12.04 2.04 43.01
N LEU A 22 11.20 2.97 42.52
CA LEU A 22 11.06 4.30 43.11
C LEU A 22 10.53 4.24 44.55
N TRP A 23 9.53 3.41 44.81
CA TRP A 23 8.95 3.21 46.13
C TRP A 23 9.96 2.65 47.13
N VAL A 24 10.78 1.66 46.72
CA VAL A 24 11.84 1.08 47.56
C VAL A 24 12.90 2.13 47.92
N LEU A 25 13.29 2.97 46.96
CA LEU A 25 14.26 4.04 47.21
C LEU A 25 13.69 5.12 48.13
N TRP A 26 12.43 5.52 47.93
CA TRP A 26 11.74 6.48 48.81
C TRP A 26 11.64 5.97 50.25
N LEU A 27 11.32 4.69 50.44
CA LEU A 27 11.27 4.06 51.77
C LEU A 27 12.65 3.97 52.43
N ALA A 28 13.71 3.81 51.63
CA ALA A 28 15.09 3.76 52.13
C ALA A 28 15.61 5.14 52.57
N ASP A 29 15.20 6.23 51.93
CA ASP A 29 15.51 7.62 52.36
C ASP A 29 14.77 8.01 53.63
N MET A 30 13.50 7.57 53.79
CA MET A 30 12.78 7.70 55.06
C MET A 30 13.49 7.00 56.23
N ARG A 31 14.28 5.96 55.96
CA ARG A 31 15.09 5.24 56.95
C ARG A 31 16.47 5.87 57.19
N GLY A 32 16.79 6.97 56.51
CA GLY A 32 18.07 7.70 56.65
C GLY A 32 19.29 6.94 56.12
N THR A 33 19.10 5.84 55.39
CA THR A 33 20.18 4.97 54.89
C THR A 33 20.63 5.30 53.47
N THR A 34 19.91 6.18 52.76
CA THR A 34 20.24 6.58 51.38
C THR A 34 20.34 8.09 51.25
N ALA A 35 21.19 8.55 50.33
CA ALA A 35 21.27 9.97 50.00
C ALA A 35 20.09 10.34 49.10
N ALA A 36 19.32 11.39 49.45
CA ALA A 36 18.19 11.91 48.66
C ALA A 36 18.51 12.19 47.18
N SER A 37 19.80 12.31 46.81
CA SER A 37 20.29 12.36 45.44
C SER A 37 19.96 11.10 44.63
N PHE A 38 19.91 9.92 45.26
CA PHE A 38 19.66 8.64 44.60
C PHE A 38 18.20 8.47 44.18
N ILE A 39 17.23 8.93 45.01
CA ILE A 39 15.81 8.96 44.63
C ILE A 39 15.57 9.91 43.48
N LYS A 40 16.12 11.12 43.55
CA LYS A 40 15.99 12.13 42.48
C LYS A 40 16.54 11.59 41.16
N PHE A 41 17.65 10.87 41.21
CA PHE A 41 18.23 10.20 40.06
C PHE A 41 17.34 9.09 39.51
N GLY A 42 16.79 8.22 40.37
CA GLY A 42 15.84 7.20 39.98
C GLY A 42 14.58 7.78 39.32
N ALA A 43 14.01 8.84 39.92
CA ALA A 43 12.84 9.53 39.36
C ALA A 43 13.15 10.13 37.99
N ALA A 44 14.31 10.78 37.84
CA ALA A 44 14.75 11.32 36.56
C ALA A 44 14.85 10.23 35.48
N LEU A 45 15.40 9.06 35.80
CA LEU A 45 15.49 7.93 34.85
C LEU A 45 14.11 7.44 34.38
N VAL A 46 13.12 7.37 35.28
CA VAL A 46 11.75 6.98 34.92
C VAL A 46 11.11 8.00 33.98
N PHE A 47 11.30 9.30 34.23
CA PHE A 47 10.78 10.32 33.33
C PHE A 47 11.47 10.29 31.96
N VAL A 48 12.78 10.09 31.92
CA VAL A 48 13.53 9.98 30.65
C VAL A 48 13.09 8.76 29.85
N SER A 49 12.95 7.59 30.49
CA SER A 49 12.51 6.38 29.79
C SER A 49 11.07 6.48 29.30
N ALA A 50 10.16 7.04 30.09
CA ALA A 50 8.77 7.29 29.69
C ALA A 50 8.69 8.28 28.51
N GLY A 51 9.48 9.36 28.55
CA GLY A 51 9.55 10.34 27.47
C GLY A 51 10.08 9.71 26.17
N LEU A 52 11.13 8.90 26.26
CA LEU A 52 11.69 8.20 25.10
C LEU A 52 10.70 7.17 24.52
N ALA A 53 10.05 6.38 25.38
CA ALA A 53 9.04 5.41 24.97
C ALA A 53 7.85 6.09 24.27
N PHE A 54 7.36 7.21 24.82
CA PHE A 54 6.29 7.99 24.21
C PHE A 54 6.71 8.56 22.84
N TRP A 55 7.94 9.07 22.72
CA TRP A 55 8.46 9.61 21.47
C TRP A 55 8.55 8.54 20.38
N ILE A 56 9.07 7.35 20.70
CA ILE A 56 9.16 6.21 19.77
C ILE A 56 7.76 5.70 19.40
N ALA A 57 6.86 5.53 20.37
CA ALA A 57 5.50 5.06 20.09
C ALA A 57 4.78 6.02 19.13
N ARG A 58 4.93 7.32 19.35
CA ARG A 58 4.28 8.34 18.51
C ARG A 58 4.85 8.38 17.10
N SER A 59 6.16 8.19 16.90
CA SER A 59 6.74 8.17 15.56
C SER A 59 6.22 6.98 14.74
N ILE A 60 6.19 5.77 15.32
CA ILE A 60 5.70 4.55 14.67
C ILE A 60 4.22 4.68 14.32
N VAL A 61 3.37 5.04 15.28
CA VAL A 61 1.92 5.15 15.08
C VAL A 61 1.59 6.17 13.99
N SER A 62 2.28 7.32 13.97
CA SER A 62 2.02 8.35 12.98
C SER A 62 2.35 7.91 11.54
N GLY A 63 3.47 7.22 11.33
CA GLY A 63 3.87 6.71 10.02
C GLY A 63 2.95 5.61 9.52
N LEU A 64 2.57 4.67 10.40
CA LEU A 64 1.63 3.59 10.07
C LEU A 64 0.23 4.12 9.75
N ALA A 65 -0.24 5.14 10.46
CA ALA A 65 -1.57 5.72 10.23
C ALA A 65 -1.70 6.35 8.83
N LEU A 66 -0.65 7.01 8.33
CA LEU A 66 -0.63 7.60 6.99
C LEU A 66 -0.73 6.54 5.89
N VAL A 67 0.06 5.47 6.01
CA VAL A 67 0.03 4.34 5.07
C VAL A 67 -1.31 3.61 5.15
N GLY A 68 -1.84 3.41 6.36
CA GLY A 68 -3.16 2.80 6.57
C GLY A 68 -4.29 3.58 5.91
N LYS A 69 -4.30 4.91 6.06
CA LYS A 69 -5.30 5.77 5.41
C LYS A 69 -5.21 5.71 3.88
N ALA A 70 -4.01 5.71 3.33
CA ALA A 70 -3.83 5.55 1.88
C ALA A 70 -4.30 4.17 1.39
N ALA A 71 -4.02 3.10 2.14
CA ALA A 71 -4.52 1.77 1.82
C ALA A 71 -6.05 1.71 1.83
N GLU A 72 -6.70 2.37 2.80
CA GLU A 72 -8.16 2.47 2.87
C GLU A 72 -8.72 3.23 1.67
N GLY A 73 -8.12 4.36 1.27
CA GLY A 73 -8.49 5.09 0.06
C GLY A 73 -8.37 4.26 -1.22
N ILE A 74 -7.24 3.56 -1.40
CA ILE A 74 -7.02 2.67 -2.55
C ILE A 74 -8.06 1.53 -2.57
N SER A 75 -8.46 1.01 -1.41
CA SER A 75 -9.43 -0.08 -1.31
C SER A 75 -10.81 0.28 -1.87
N VAL A 76 -11.14 1.56 -1.90
CA VAL A 76 -12.38 2.10 -2.49
C VAL A 76 -12.17 2.70 -3.88
N GLY A 77 -11.00 2.50 -4.48
CA GLY A 77 -10.66 2.98 -5.82
C GLY A 77 -10.17 4.43 -5.89
N ASP A 78 -9.98 5.10 -4.76
CA ASP A 78 -9.39 6.44 -4.73
C ASP A 78 -7.86 6.34 -4.82
N LEU A 79 -7.34 6.57 -6.02
CA LEU A 79 -5.90 6.56 -6.28
C LEU A 79 -5.22 7.87 -5.90
N ASP A 80 -5.95 8.94 -5.56
CA ASP A 80 -5.35 10.23 -5.19
C ASP A 80 -4.87 10.29 -3.74
N GLN A 81 -4.09 9.27 -3.36
CA GLN A 81 -3.52 9.16 -2.03
C GLN A 81 -2.12 9.76 -1.97
N ASN A 82 -1.88 10.58 -0.94
CA ASN A 82 -0.56 11.12 -0.65
C ASN A 82 0.05 10.44 0.58
N VAL A 83 1.16 9.72 0.37
CA VAL A 83 1.90 9.02 1.43
C VAL A 83 3.25 9.73 1.64
N ASP A 84 3.27 10.91 2.24
CA ASP A 84 4.52 11.63 2.57
C ASP A 84 5.04 11.22 3.96
N VAL A 85 5.84 10.16 4.01
CA VAL A 85 6.52 9.71 5.22
C VAL A 85 8.01 10.00 5.10
N LYS A 86 8.49 11.01 5.84
CA LYS A 86 9.89 11.43 5.88
C LYS A 86 10.72 10.63 6.88
N SER A 87 10.61 9.31 6.81
CA SER A 87 11.42 8.41 7.64
C SER A 87 12.51 7.70 6.84
N LYS A 88 13.64 7.43 7.51
CA LYS A 88 14.81 6.72 6.96
C LYS A 88 14.91 5.27 7.44
N ASP A 89 13.85 4.78 8.06
CA ASP A 89 13.71 3.42 8.58
C ASP A 89 12.79 2.59 7.67
N GLU A 90 12.42 1.41 8.15
CA GLU A 90 11.52 0.45 7.50
C GLU A 90 10.14 1.06 7.22
N ILE A 91 9.67 2.00 8.04
CA ILE A 91 8.39 2.70 7.82
C ILE A 91 8.50 3.61 6.60
N GLY A 92 9.64 4.28 6.44
CA GLY A 92 9.96 5.04 5.22
C GLY A 92 10.04 4.17 3.97
N ASP A 93 10.67 2.99 4.06
CA ASP A 93 10.74 2.04 2.93
C ASP A 93 9.37 1.47 2.55
N MET A 94 8.53 1.18 3.54
CA MET A 94 7.15 0.75 3.32
C MET A 94 6.34 1.86 2.61
N ALA A 95 6.44 3.10 3.09
CA ALA A 95 5.77 4.25 2.47
C ALA A 95 6.20 4.46 1.01
N ARG A 96 7.50 4.38 0.71
CA ARG A 96 8.03 4.45 -0.66
C ARG A 96 7.50 3.31 -1.54
N SER A 97 7.35 2.11 -0.99
CA SER A 97 6.79 0.97 -1.71
C SER A 97 5.30 1.18 -2.03
N PHE A 98 4.53 1.74 -1.10
CA PHE A 98 3.15 2.14 -1.33
C PHE A 98 3.02 3.23 -2.40
N GLN A 99 3.89 4.24 -2.39
CA GLN A 99 3.91 5.26 -3.44
C GLN A 99 4.13 4.65 -4.84
N ARG A 100 5.07 3.70 -4.98
CA ARG A 100 5.29 2.99 -6.25
C ARG A 100 4.07 2.18 -6.70
N MET A 101 3.37 1.55 -5.74
CA MET A 101 2.13 0.83 -6.02
C MET A 101 1.02 1.77 -6.51
N ILE A 102 0.81 2.90 -5.82
CA ILE A 102 -0.17 3.92 -6.23
C ILE A 102 0.16 4.46 -7.62
N ALA A 103 1.43 4.81 -7.88
CA ALA A 103 1.87 5.30 -9.18
C ALA A 103 1.58 4.30 -10.31
N TYR A 104 1.84 3.01 -10.07
CA TYR A 104 1.51 1.96 -11.02
C TYR A 104 0.00 1.80 -11.25
N MET A 105 -0.82 1.87 -10.19
CA MET A 105 -2.28 1.83 -10.36
C MET A 105 -2.79 3.06 -11.13
N LYS A 106 -2.24 4.25 -10.89
CA LYS A 106 -2.58 5.47 -11.65
C LYS A 106 -2.22 5.34 -13.13
N GLU A 107 -1.06 4.75 -13.44
CA GLU A 107 -0.62 4.46 -14.80
C GLU A 107 -1.62 3.54 -15.52
N MET A 108 -2.04 2.45 -14.89
CA MET A 108 -3.04 1.52 -15.46
C MET A 108 -4.42 2.16 -15.58
N ALA A 109 -4.81 3.04 -14.65
CA ALA A 109 -6.05 3.81 -14.76
C ALA A 109 -6.02 4.75 -15.98
N GLY A 110 -4.90 5.42 -16.23
CA GLY A 110 -4.73 6.26 -17.44
C GLY A 110 -4.81 5.44 -18.73
N VAL A 111 -4.21 4.25 -18.78
CA VAL A 111 -4.37 3.32 -19.92
C VAL A 111 -5.84 2.97 -20.14
N ALA A 112 -6.58 2.67 -19.07
CA ALA A 112 -8.00 2.37 -19.17
C ALA A 112 -8.82 3.56 -19.70
N GLU A 113 -8.46 4.78 -19.30
CA GLU A 113 -9.09 6.02 -19.78
C GLU A 113 -8.87 6.21 -21.28
N HIS A 114 -7.64 6.08 -21.77
CA HIS A 114 -7.35 6.12 -23.21
C HIS A 114 -8.14 5.07 -24.01
N ILE A 115 -8.22 3.83 -23.50
CA ILE A 115 -9.01 2.77 -24.14
C ILE A 115 -10.50 3.13 -24.16
N ALA A 116 -11.03 3.72 -23.09
CA ALA A 116 -12.41 4.15 -23.01
C ALA A 116 -12.72 5.30 -23.99
N GLU A 117 -11.74 6.15 -24.28
CA GLU A 117 -11.80 7.19 -25.31
C GLU A 117 -11.62 6.64 -26.74
N GLY A 118 -11.31 5.35 -26.89
CA GLY A 118 -11.02 4.71 -28.18
C GLY A 118 -9.60 4.96 -28.69
N ASP A 119 -8.75 5.61 -27.89
CA ASP A 119 -7.34 5.78 -28.19
C ASP A 119 -6.56 4.51 -27.85
N LEU A 120 -6.33 3.69 -28.86
CA LEU A 120 -5.52 2.48 -28.74
C LEU A 120 -4.03 2.74 -29.00
N THR A 121 -3.59 3.97 -29.26
CA THR A 121 -2.17 4.26 -29.54
C THR A 121 -1.28 4.06 -28.32
N VAL A 122 -1.87 4.00 -27.12
CA VAL A 122 -1.18 3.71 -25.87
C VAL A 122 -0.42 2.39 -25.90
N THR A 123 0.79 2.42 -25.36
CA THR A 123 1.65 1.24 -25.19
C THR A 123 1.70 0.85 -23.73
N VAL A 124 1.31 -0.39 -23.45
CA VAL A 124 1.34 -0.96 -22.10
C VAL A 124 2.52 -1.92 -22.01
N GLU A 125 3.48 -1.59 -21.16
CA GLU A 125 4.63 -2.44 -20.86
C GLU A 125 4.42 -3.14 -19.51
N ALA A 126 4.31 -4.47 -19.54
CA ALA A 126 4.23 -5.26 -18.33
C ALA A 126 5.53 -5.14 -17.54
N LYS A 127 5.44 -4.80 -16.24
CA LYS A 127 6.64 -4.55 -15.40
C LYS A 127 7.39 -5.84 -15.03
N SER A 128 6.75 -7.00 -15.23
CA SER A 128 7.36 -8.31 -15.08
C SER A 128 6.50 -9.38 -15.77
N GLU A 129 7.03 -10.58 -15.94
CA GLU A 129 6.25 -11.73 -16.42
C GLU A 129 5.03 -12.06 -15.53
N LYS A 130 5.08 -11.67 -14.24
CA LYS A 130 4.01 -11.90 -13.27
C LYS A 130 3.01 -10.73 -13.20
N ASP A 131 3.22 -9.69 -13.99
CA ASP A 131 2.34 -8.53 -14.01
C ASP A 131 1.01 -8.87 -14.68
N THR A 132 0.05 -9.32 -13.88
CA THR A 132 -1.26 -9.75 -14.39
C THR A 132 -2.05 -8.58 -15.00
N LEU A 133 -1.97 -7.38 -14.41
CA LEU A 133 -2.69 -6.21 -14.91
C LEU A 133 -2.06 -5.72 -16.22
N GLY A 134 -0.75 -5.50 -16.24
CA GLY A 134 -0.02 -5.06 -17.43
C GLY A 134 -0.24 -6.01 -18.61
N ASN A 135 -0.04 -7.32 -18.40
CA ASN A 135 -0.25 -8.34 -19.44
C ASN A 135 -1.71 -8.38 -19.94
N ALA A 136 -2.68 -8.20 -19.05
CA ALA A 136 -4.09 -8.15 -19.44
C ALA A 136 -4.42 -6.91 -20.28
N PHE A 137 -3.93 -5.74 -19.88
CA PHE A 137 -4.09 -4.49 -20.64
C PHE A 137 -3.41 -4.56 -22.01
N THR A 138 -2.16 -5.06 -22.10
CA THR A 138 -1.49 -5.30 -23.39
C THR A 138 -2.32 -6.20 -24.30
N SER A 139 -2.85 -7.30 -23.76
CA SER A 139 -3.69 -8.24 -24.50
C SER A 139 -5.02 -7.63 -24.96
N MET A 140 -5.60 -6.72 -24.15
CA MET A 140 -6.83 -6.00 -24.46
C MET A 140 -6.60 -4.97 -25.56
N VAL A 141 -5.56 -4.12 -25.46
CA VAL A 141 -5.23 -3.13 -26.50
C VAL A 141 -4.93 -3.83 -27.83
N GLY A 142 -4.13 -4.89 -27.83
CA GLY A 142 -3.85 -5.66 -29.04
C GLY A 142 -5.10 -6.27 -29.66
N TYR A 143 -6.02 -6.78 -28.83
CA TYR A 143 -7.29 -7.30 -29.32
C TYR A 143 -8.17 -6.22 -29.97
N LEU A 144 -8.33 -5.09 -29.30
CA LEU A 144 -9.13 -3.98 -29.83
C LEU A 144 -8.53 -3.43 -31.14
N LYS A 145 -7.19 -3.35 -31.24
CA LYS A 145 -6.51 -2.97 -32.49
C LYS A 145 -6.80 -3.95 -33.63
N ASN A 146 -6.75 -5.25 -33.35
CA ASN A 146 -7.04 -6.27 -34.36
C ASN A 146 -8.49 -6.17 -34.85
N VAL A 147 -9.45 -5.98 -33.94
CA VAL A 147 -10.86 -5.80 -34.30
C VAL A 147 -11.09 -4.52 -35.10
N ALA A 148 -10.46 -3.40 -34.70
CA ALA A 148 -10.54 -2.13 -35.42
C ALA A 148 -9.95 -2.26 -36.84
N GLY A 149 -8.77 -2.87 -36.99
CA GLY A 149 -8.15 -3.08 -38.29
C GLY A 149 -8.94 -4.02 -39.20
N ALA A 150 -9.64 -5.01 -38.64
CA ALA A 150 -10.57 -5.84 -39.40
C ALA A 150 -11.79 -5.05 -39.88
N ALA A 151 -12.33 -4.16 -39.03
CA ALA A 151 -13.43 -3.29 -39.40
C ALA A 151 -13.06 -2.32 -40.53
N GLU A 152 -11.83 -1.78 -40.51
CA GLU A 152 -11.29 -0.93 -41.59
C GLU A 152 -11.20 -1.70 -42.92
N GLN A 153 -10.64 -2.90 -42.92
CA GLN A 153 -10.54 -3.73 -44.13
C GLN A 153 -11.92 -4.08 -44.71
N ILE A 154 -12.89 -4.39 -43.85
CA ILE A 154 -14.29 -4.64 -44.27
C ILE A 154 -14.92 -3.37 -44.85
N ALA A 155 -14.66 -2.20 -44.25
CA ALA A 155 -15.13 -0.92 -44.75
C ALA A 155 -14.52 -0.57 -46.12
N ASP A 156 -13.27 -1.00 -46.37
CA ASP A 156 -12.58 -0.90 -47.66
C ASP A 156 -13.05 -1.97 -48.68
N GLY A 157 -13.98 -2.84 -48.29
CA GLY A 157 -14.64 -3.82 -49.15
C GLY A 157 -13.98 -5.21 -49.14
N ASP A 158 -12.97 -5.45 -48.31
CA ASP A 158 -12.40 -6.77 -48.11
C ASP A 158 -13.23 -7.58 -47.11
N LEU A 159 -14.11 -8.43 -47.64
CA LEU A 159 -14.91 -9.39 -46.87
C LEU A 159 -14.22 -10.76 -46.76
N THR A 160 -12.91 -10.85 -47.00
CA THR A 160 -12.15 -12.09 -46.77
C THR A 160 -11.44 -12.12 -45.42
N VAL A 161 -11.56 -11.05 -44.65
CA VAL A 161 -10.96 -10.90 -43.32
C VAL A 161 -11.52 -11.93 -42.35
N ASP A 162 -10.62 -12.69 -41.71
CA ASP A 162 -10.97 -13.68 -40.71
C ASP A 162 -10.81 -13.12 -39.28
N VAL A 163 -11.93 -12.76 -38.66
CA VAL A 163 -11.97 -12.31 -37.27
C VAL A 163 -12.24 -13.51 -36.37
N HIS A 164 -11.16 -14.12 -35.87
CA HIS A 164 -11.26 -15.21 -34.92
C HIS A 164 -11.76 -14.74 -33.53
N ALA A 165 -12.95 -15.21 -33.15
CA ALA A 165 -13.48 -15.02 -31.81
C ALA A 165 -12.57 -15.71 -30.76
N LYS A 166 -12.16 -14.97 -29.73
CA LYS A 166 -11.29 -15.51 -28.67
C LYS A 166 -11.99 -16.52 -27.76
N SER A 167 -13.31 -16.42 -27.63
CA SER A 167 -14.11 -17.34 -26.85
C SER A 167 -15.57 -17.35 -27.34
N ARG A 168 -16.37 -18.29 -26.82
CA ARG A 168 -17.82 -18.30 -27.07
C ARG A 168 -18.53 -17.06 -26.52
N GLN A 169 -17.93 -16.34 -25.56
CA GLN A 169 -18.47 -15.09 -25.01
C GLN A 169 -17.93 -13.83 -25.72
N ASP A 170 -17.04 -13.98 -26.70
CA ASP A 170 -16.49 -12.85 -27.44
C ASP A 170 -17.57 -12.22 -28.33
N VAL A 171 -18.26 -11.21 -27.83
CA VAL A 171 -19.37 -10.56 -28.54
C VAL A 171 -18.89 -9.91 -29.84
N LEU A 172 -17.72 -9.25 -29.84
CA LEU A 172 -17.19 -8.56 -31.01
C LEU A 172 -16.79 -9.56 -32.09
N GLY A 173 -15.92 -10.51 -31.77
CA GLY A 173 -15.45 -11.51 -32.74
C GLY A 173 -16.61 -12.32 -33.34
N ASN A 174 -17.57 -12.75 -32.51
CA ASN A 174 -18.74 -13.50 -33.00
C ASN A 174 -19.69 -12.64 -33.85
N ALA A 175 -19.76 -11.32 -33.63
CA ALA A 175 -20.56 -10.42 -34.46
C ALA A 175 -19.93 -10.23 -35.85
N PHE A 176 -18.60 -10.07 -35.92
CA PHE A 176 -17.87 -10.00 -37.20
C PHE A 176 -18.01 -11.29 -38.01
N ALA A 177 -17.80 -12.45 -37.37
CA ALA A 177 -17.94 -13.75 -38.04
C ALA A 177 -19.31 -13.95 -38.69
N LYS A 178 -20.39 -13.39 -38.11
CA LYS A 178 -21.74 -13.44 -38.70
C LYS A 178 -21.96 -12.48 -39.86
N THR A 179 -21.16 -11.41 -39.96
CA THR A 179 -21.32 -10.36 -40.97
C THR A 179 -20.63 -10.74 -42.28
N ILE A 180 -19.60 -11.58 -42.19
CA ILE A 180 -18.74 -11.99 -43.30
C ILE A 180 -19.16 -13.36 -43.89
N ALA A 181 -19.96 -14.15 -43.15
CA ALA A 181 -20.52 -15.42 -43.59
C ALA A 181 -21.76 -15.26 -44.48
#